data_AF-X1HUC3-F1
#
_entry.id   AF-X1HUC3-F1
#
_cell.length_a   1.000
_cell.length_b   1.000
_cell.length_c   1.000
_cell.angle_alpha   90.00
_cell.angle_beta   90.00
_cell.angle_gamma   90.00
#
_symmetry.space_group_name_H-M   'P 1'
#
loop_
_entity.id
_entity.type
_entity.pdbx_description
1 polymer ?
#
loop_
_entity_poly.entity_id
_entity_poly.type
_entity_poly.pdbx_seq_one_letter_code
_entity_poly.pdbx_strand_id
1 'polypeptide(L)'
;MIDGLAPLCLLDKPQPGTGASLLADVIAVIGTGRQAAMMAPPKSDEECEKRIGSFLLSGQTILIIDNVEGSLYFASLAMLLTDPTFQTRILGQTKIVRLPNRGTYIVTGNNIKLGGDMARRCYLSRMDAHEAKPWMRDTKSFKYTHLIQWVRENRGQLLGAILTMAQAWVVAGRPPPKRLPTLGGFEEWANTIGGILAHAGLKDFLGNLDFMY
;
A
#
# COMPACT_ATOMS: atom_id res chain seq x y z
N MET A 1 13.46 -8.26 8.15
CA MET A 1 12.95 -9.57 7.71
C MET A 1 12.66 -9.57 6.22
N ILE A 2 12.30 -8.41 5.66
CA ILE A 2 12.34 -8.16 4.22
C ILE A 2 13.47 -7.14 4.01
N ASP A 3 14.53 -7.54 3.31
CA ASP A 3 15.62 -6.65 2.88
C ASP A 3 15.41 -6.14 1.44
N GLY A 4 14.41 -6.65 0.73
CA GLY A 4 13.93 -6.18 -0.57
C GLY A 4 12.85 -5.08 -0.54
N LEU A 5 12.38 -4.72 -1.72
CA LEU A 5 11.34 -3.71 -1.95
C LEU A 5 9.93 -4.27 -1.72
N ALA A 6 8.99 -3.37 -1.41
CA ALA A 6 7.57 -3.70 -1.36
C ALA A 6 6.86 -3.22 -2.65
N PRO A 7 6.01 -4.05 -3.26
CA PRO A 7 5.19 -3.64 -4.39
C PRO A 7 4.15 -2.61 -3.95
N LEU A 8 3.67 -1.81 -4.89
CA LEU A 8 2.64 -0.80 -4.64
C LEU A 8 1.28 -1.45 -4.38
N CYS A 9 0.63 -1.07 -3.28
CA CYS A 9 -0.71 -1.53 -2.96
C CYS A 9 -1.75 -0.71 -3.73
N LEU A 10 -2.53 -1.36 -4.58
CA LEU A 10 -3.67 -0.75 -5.26
C LEU A 10 -4.95 -1.06 -4.48
N LEU A 11 -5.50 -0.03 -3.84
CA LEU A 11 -6.85 -0.05 -3.26
C LEU A 11 -7.84 0.44 -4.31
N ASP A 12 -8.26 -0.47 -5.18
CA ASP A 12 -9.19 -0.18 -6.26
C ASP A 12 -10.65 -0.47 -5.86
N LYS A 13 -11.58 0.33 -6.38
CA LYS A 13 -13.00 0.18 -6.13
C LYS A 13 -13.81 0.59 -7.36
N PRO A 14 -15.03 0.04 -7.56
CA PRO A 14 -15.83 0.40 -8.72
C PRO A 14 -16.39 1.83 -8.66
N GLN A 15 -16.52 2.41 -7.46
CA GLN A 15 -17.24 3.67 -7.26
C GLN A 15 -16.80 4.45 -5.99
N PRO A 16 -17.06 5.76 -5.93
CA PRO A 16 -16.85 6.58 -4.73
C PRO A 16 -17.62 6.08 -3.50
N GLY A 17 -17.13 6.40 -2.31
CA GLY A 17 -17.81 6.08 -1.04
C GLY A 17 -17.64 4.64 -0.52
N THR A 18 -16.95 3.74 -1.23
CA THR A 18 -16.71 2.37 -0.75
C THR A 18 -15.80 2.33 0.48
N GLY A 19 -14.81 3.23 0.57
CA GLY A 19 -13.93 3.35 1.74
C GLY A 19 -12.43 3.09 1.52
N ALA A 20 -11.92 3.07 0.29
CA ALA A 20 -10.49 2.83 0.02
C ALA A 20 -9.55 3.83 0.73
N SER A 21 -9.86 5.13 0.68
CA SER A 21 -9.10 6.16 1.40
C SER A 21 -9.16 5.95 2.92
N LEU A 22 -10.33 5.57 3.45
CA LEU A 22 -10.48 5.24 4.88
C LEU A 22 -9.63 4.02 5.27
N LEU A 23 -9.56 2.99 4.43
CA LEU A 23 -8.69 1.83 4.65
C LEU A 23 -7.20 2.21 4.63
N ALA A 24 -6.79 3.06 3.68
CA ALA A 24 -5.43 3.59 3.63
C ALA A 24 -5.07 4.36 4.92
N ASP A 25 -6.00 5.17 5.46
CA ASP A 25 -5.80 5.87 6.73
C ASP A 25 -5.71 4.91 7.92
N VAL A 26 -6.55 3.87 7.96
CA VAL A 26 -6.45 2.81 8.98
C VAL A 26 -5.07 2.15 8.97
N ILE A 27 -4.56 1.80 7.79
CA ILE A 27 -3.21 1.21 7.63
C ILE A 27 -2.14 2.19 8.15
N ALA A 28 -2.25 3.48 7.80
CA ALA A 28 -1.31 4.50 8.26
C ALA A 28 -1.33 4.68 9.78
N VAL A 29 -2.51 4.71 10.40
CA VAL A 29 -2.66 4.84 11.85
C VAL A 29 -2.10 3.62 12.57
N ILE A 30 -2.37 2.41 12.08
CA ILE A 30 -1.79 1.18 12.65
C ILE A 30 -0.26 1.24 12.54
N GLY A 31 0.27 1.47 11.33
CA GLY A 31 1.71 1.43 11.07
C GLY A 31 2.50 2.52 11.78
N THR A 32 2.00 3.76 11.77
CA THR A 32 2.77 4.95 12.18
C THR A 32 2.24 5.64 13.44
N GLY A 33 1.03 5.31 13.89
CA GLY A 33 0.34 6.01 14.98
C GLY A 33 -0.21 7.38 14.58
N ARG A 34 -0.04 7.79 13.33
CA ARG A 34 -0.51 9.06 12.77
C ARG A 34 -1.44 8.80 11.60
N GLN A 35 -2.30 9.76 11.31
CA GLN A 35 -3.09 9.70 10.07
C GLN A 35 -2.18 9.79 8.86
N ALA A 36 -2.67 9.23 7.77
CA ALA A 36 -2.02 9.23 6.48
C ALA A 36 -1.69 10.64 6.00
N ALA A 37 -0.45 10.86 5.57
CA ALA A 37 -0.10 11.97 4.69
C ALA A 37 -0.54 11.60 3.27
N MET A 38 -1.83 11.83 2.97
CA MET A 38 -2.37 11.58 1.63
C MET A 38 -1.99 12.73 0.69
N MET A 39 -1.60 12.39 -0.52
CA MET A 39 -1.43 13.36 -1.60
C MET A 39 -2.39 13.05 -2.74
N ALA A 40 -2.90 14.10 -3.38
CA ALA A 40 -3.62 13.95 -4.65
C ALA A 40 -2.68 13.38 -5.73
N PRO A 41 -3.20 12.77 -6.81
CA PRO A 41 -2.37 12.27 -7.90
C PRO A 41 -1.56 13.42 -8.51
N PRO A 42 -0.25 13.25 -8.75
CA PRO A 42 0.56 14.24 -9.46
C PRO A 42 0.02 14.49 -10.86
N LYS A 43 0.21 15.70 -11.39
CA LYS A 43 -0.19 16.07 -12.76
C LYS A 43 0.90 15.80 -13.79
N SER A 44 2.16 15.65 -13.33
CA SER A 44 3.31 15.33 -14.17
C SER A 44 4.29 14.44 -13.44
N ASP A 45 5.20 13.81 -14.18
CA ASP A 45 6.28 12.99 -13.61
C ASP A 45 7.24 13.83 -12.75
N GLU A 46 7.53 15.07 -13.18
CA GLU A 46 8.37 16.01 -12.41
C GLU A 46 7.74 16.37 -11.06
N GLU A 47 6.42 16.52 -11.01
CA GLU A 47 5.70 16.72 -9.77
C GLU A 47 5.73 15.46 -8.90
N CYS A 48 5.59 14.28 -9.51
CA CYS A 48 5.69 13.01 -8.82
C CYS A 48 7.07 12.83 -8.17
N GLU A 49 8.15 13.07 -8.92
CA GLU A 49 9.54 12.97 -8.42
C GLU A 49 9.77 13.91 -7.22
N LYS A 50 9.35 15.17 -7.32
CA LYS A 50 9.49 16.16 -6.24
C LYS A 50 8.73 15.75 -4.98
N ARG A 51 7.52 15.21 -5.13
CA ARG A 51 6.68 14.77 -4.01
C ARG A 51 7.26 13.51 -3.34
N ILE A 52 7.73 12.54 -4.11
CA ILE A 52 8.46 11.36 -3.61
C ILE A 52 9.73 11.80 -2.84
N GLY A 53 10.51 12.70 -3.42
CA GLY A 53 11.71 13.24 -2.79
C GLY A 53 11.43 13.91 -1.44
N SER A 54 10.40 14.76 -1.39
CA SER A 54 9.97 15.44 -0.17
C SER A 54 9.47 14.44 0.89
N PHE A 55 8.71 13.43 0.47
CA PHE A 55 8.25 12.33 1.33
C PHE A 55 9.43 11.61 1.99
N LEU A 56 10.40 11.15 1.19
CA LEU A 56 11.57 10.43 1.70
C LEU A 56 12.46 11.30 2.60
N LEU A 57 12.63 12.59 2.24
CA LEU A 57 13.38 13.56 3.06
C LEU A 57 12.75 13.76 4.45
N SER A 58 11.43 13.68 4.55
CA SER A 58 10.71 13.81 5.83
C SER A 58 10.78 12.56 6.71
N GLY A 59 11.39 11.47 6.23
CA GLY A 59 11.50 10.21 6.96
C GLY A 59 10.17 9.46 7.12
N GLN A 60 9.15 9.82 6.33
CA GLN A 60 7.88 9.11 6.33
C GLN A 60 8.04 7.71 5.70
N THR A 61 7.24 6.76 6.20
CA THR A 61 7.35 5.34 5.83
C THR A 61 6.13 4.82 5.06
N ILE A 62 5.05 5.60 4.95
CA ILE A 62 3.85 5.24 4.19
C ILE A 62 3.42 6.44 3.33
N LEU A 63 3.50 6.31 2.01
CA LEU A 63 3.02 7.30 1.05
C LEU A 63 1.69 6.83 0.46
N ILE A 64 0.68 7.69 0.48
CA ILE A 64 -0.63 7.41 -0.09
C ILE A 64 -0.92 8.41 -1.20
N ILE A 65 -1.11 7.92 -2.42
CA ILE A 65 -1.65 8.68 -3.55
C ILE A 65 -3.15 8.41 -3.60
N ASP A 66 -3.93 9.38 -3.15
CA ASP A 66 -5.37 9.21 -2.98
C ASP A 66 -6.15 9.69 -4.21
N ASN A 67 -7.24 8.98 -4.52
CA ASN A 67 -8.21 9.32 -5.57
C ASN A 67 -7.59 9.44 -6.98
N VAL A 68 -6.83 8.44 -7.40
CA VAL A 68 -6.41 8.29 -8.80
C VAL A 68 -7.62 8.04 -9.68
N GLU A 69 -7.71 8.85 -10.75
CA GLU A 69 -8.72 8.73 -11.79
C GLU A 69 -8.04 8.31 -13.10
N GLY A 70 -8.55 7.27 -13.76
CA GLY A 70 -8.00 6.78 -15.02
C GLY A 70 -6.73 5.96 -14.83
N SER A 71 -5.65 6.37 -15.50
CA SER A 71 -4.42 5.58 -15.60
C SER A 71 -3.34 6.01 -14.59
N LEU A 72 -2.79 5.06 -13.84
CA LEU A 72 -1.63 5.27 -12.99
C LEU A 72 -0.35 4.94 -13.77
N TYR A 73 0.43 5.96 -14.10
CA TYR A 73 1.80 5.81 -14.57
C TYR A 73 2.62 7.09 -14.35
N PHE A 74 3.75 6.96 -13.65
CA PHE A 74 4.79 7.97 -13.53
C PHE A 74 6.13 7.23 -13.59
N ALA A 75 7.07 7.70 -14.41
CA ALA A 75 8.38 7.06 -14.56
C ALA A 75 9.18 7.10 -13.25
N SER A 76 9.08 8.21 -12.51
CA SER A 76 9.67 8.40 -11.19
C SER A 76 9.08 7.44 -10.13
N LEU A 77 7.76 7.23 -10.13
CA LEU A 77 7.11 6.23 -9.25
C LEU A 77 7.52 4.81 -9.62
N ALA A 78 7.55 4.48 -10.92
CA ALA A 78 8.01 3.18 -11.37
C ALA A 78 9.43 2.94 -10.87
N MET A 79 10.37 3.86 -11.15
CA MET A 79 11.76 3.78 -10.70
C MET A 79 11.87 3.58 -9.19
N LEU A 80 11.13 4.36 -8.40
CA LEU A 80 11.08 4.22 -6.94
C LEU A 80 10.74 2.79 -6.53
N LEU A 81 9.73 2.17 -7.14
CA LEU A 81 9.31 0.81 -6.77
C LEU A 81 10.33 -0.28 -7.11
N THR A 82 11.40 0.04 -7.84
CA THR A 82 12.41 -0.94 -8.29
C THR A 82 13.82 -0.66 -7.81
N ASP A 83 14.06 0.45 -7.11
CA ASP A 83 15.39 0.79 -6.56
C ASP A 83 15.33 0.93 -5.02
N PRO A 84 16.27 0.31 -4.27
CA PRO A 84 16.39 0.48 -2.81
C PRO A 84 16.81 1.89 -2.39
N THR A 85 17.15 2.75 -3.34
CA THR A 85 17.50 4.14 -3.12
C THR A 85 16.80 5.06 -4.11
N PHE A 86 16.52 6.29 -3.69
CA PHE A 86 15.95 7.32 -4.56
C PHE A 86 16.88 8.53 -4.58
N GLN A 87 17.27 8.96 -5.76
CA GLN A 87 18.11 10.13 -5.96
C GLN A 87 17.26 11.29 -6.47
N THR A 88 17.37 12.45 -5.82
CA THR A 88 16.65 13.65 -6.26
C THR A 88 17.40 14.92 -5.84
N ARG A 89 17.01 16.06 -6.40
CA ARG A 89 17.55 17.37 -6.04
C ARG A 89 16.67 18.03 -4.98
N ILE A 90 17.29 18.61 -3.95
CA ILE A 90 16.55 19.38 -2.95
C ILE A 90 15.93 20.61 -3.63
N LEU A 91 14.62 20.82 -3.43
CA LEU A 91 13.91 21.96 -3.99
C LEU A 91 14.55 23.28 -3.56
N GLY A 92 14.80 24.16 -4.53
CA GLY A 92 15.44 25.46 -4.29
C GLY A 92 16.94 25.38 -3.99
N GLN A 93 17.58 24.21 -4.11
CA GLN A 93 19.03 24.04 -3.92
C GLN A 93 19.64 23.28 -5.10
N THR A 94 20.94 23.46 -5.33
CA THR A 94 21.70 22.66 -6.31
C THR A 94 22.15 21.30 -5.76
N LYS A 95 21.88 21.04 -4.48
CA LYS A 95 22.29 19.83 -3.77
C LYS A 95 21.48 18.61 -4.19
N ILE A 96 22.17 17.55 -4.59
CA ILE A 96 21.62 16.22 -4.87
C ILE A 96 21.72 15.38 -3.60
N VAL A 97 20.68 14.62 -3.30
CA VAL A 97 20.63 13.67 -2.19
C VAL A 97 20.26 12.29 -2.68
N ARG A 98 20.82 11.27 -2.02
CA ARG A 98 20.43 9.87 -2.20
C ARG A 98 19.78 9.40 -0.90
N LEU A 99 18.53 8.96 -1.00
CA LEU A 99 17.68 8.63 0.13
C LEU A 99 17.38 7.13 0.12
N PRO A 100 17.38 6.45 1.29
CA PRO A 100 16.97 5.06 1.36
C PRO A 100 15.47 4.94 1.06
N ASN A 101 15.11 3.99 0.20
CA ASN A 101 13.72 3.63 -0.07
C ASN A 101 13.30 2.47 0.83
N ARG A 102 12.56 2.79 1.90
CA ARG A 102 11.98 1.81 2.83
C ARG A 102 10.48 2.03 3.03
N GLY A 103 9.86 2.72 2.07
CA GLY A 103 8.47 3.12 2.13
C GLY A 103 7.52 2.00 1.76
N THR A 104 6.30 2.06 2.30
CA THR A 104 5.12 1.37 1.77
C THR A 104 4.32 2.35 0.93
N TYR A 105 3.96 1.95 -0.28
CA TYR A 105 3.28 2.80 -1.25
C TYR A 105 1.87 2.30 -1.47
N ILE A 106 0.89 3.18 -1.33
CA ILE A 106 -0.52 2.87 -1.50
C ILE A 106 -1.11 3.86 -2.49
N VAL A 107 -1.90 3.34 -3.43
CA VAL A 107 -2.73 4.15 -4.32
C VAL A 107 -4.17 3.77 -4.09
N THR A 108 -5.05 4.76 -4.02
CA THR A 108 -6.50 4.55 -4.03
C THR A 108 -7.09 5.15 -5.31
N GLY A 109 -8.21 4.63 -5.78
CA GLY A 109 -8.87 5.20 -6.95
C GLY A 109 -10.16 4.49 -7.32
N ASN A 110 -10.71 4.82 -8.48
CA ASN A 110 -11.88 4.14 -9.03
C ASN A 110 -11.55 3.50 -10.38
N ASN A 111 -11.66 2.18 -10.47
CA ASN A 111 -11.35 1.39 -11.67
C ASN A 111 -10.00 1.80 -12.30
N ILE A 112 -8.96 1.82 -11.47
CA ILE A 112 -7.62 2.26 -11.87
C ILE A 112 -7.10 1.40 -13.03
N LYS A 113 -6.64 2.05 -14.10
CA LYS A 113 -5.90 1.42 -15.19
C LYS A 113 -4.41 1.56 -14.91
N LEU A 114 -3.63 0.53 -15.20
CA LEU A 114 -2.18 0.58 -15.03
C LEU A 114 -1.52 0.84 -16.37
N GLY A 115 -0.64 1.84 -16.43
CA GLY A 115 0.14 2.15 -17.61
C GLY A 115 1.54 1.53 -17.57
N GLY A 116 2.15 1.37 -18.73
CA GLY A 116 3.52 0.88 -18.88
C GLY A 116 3.69 -0.49 -18.23
N ASP A 117 4.67 -0.61 -17.34
CA ASP A 117 4.97 -1.85 -16.61
C ASP A 117 4.58 -1.77 -15.11
N MET A 118 3.64 -0.89 -14.74
CA MET A 118 3.17 -0.78 -13.36
C MET A 118 2.47 -2.05 -12.87
N ALA A 119 1.83 -2.82 -13.75
CA ALA A 119 1.13 -4.06 -13.41
C ALA A 119 2.01 -5.05 -12.63
N ARG A 120 3.26 -5.25 -13.05
CA ARG A 120 4.22 -6.15 -12.36
C ARG A 120 4.86 -5.53 -11.10
N ARG A 121 4.59 -4.26 -10.80
CA ARG A 121 5.13 -3.51 -9.65
C ARG A 121 4.08 -3.27 -8.56
N CYS A 122 2.89 -3.85 -8.71
CA CYS A 122 1.74 -3.60 -7.85
C CYS A 122 1.09 -4.92 -7.41
N TYR A 123 0.26 -4.85 -6.37
CA TYR A 123 -0.70 -5.89 -6.01
C TYR A 123 -2.07 -5.26 -5.76
N LEU A 124 -3.13 -6.02 -6.07
CA LEU A 124 -4.51 -5.53 -6.05
C LEU A 124 -5.25 -5.95 -4.77
N SER A 125 -5.80 -4.97 -4.06
CA SER A 125 -6.87 -5.17 -3.10
C SER A 125 -8.12 -4.46 -3.60
N ARG A 126 -9.03 -5.23 -4.20
CA ARG A 126 -10.28 -4.71 -4.76
C ARG A 126 -11.36 -4.65 -3.69
N MET A 127 -12.03 -3.52 -3.57
CA MET A 127 -13.14 -3.30 -2.64
C MET A 127 -14.42 -3.05 -3.43
N ASP A 128 -15.51 -3.73 -3.07
CA ASP A 128 -16.85 -3.44 -3.61
C ASP A 128 -17.85 -3.35 -2.46
N ALA A 129 -18.67 -2.29 -2.46
CA ALA A 129 -19.75 -2.11 -1.50
C ALA A 129 -21.03 -2.85 -1.93
N HIS A 130 -21.11 -3.33 -3.17
CA HIS A 130 -22.28 -4.03 -3.74
C HIS A 130 -23.59 -3.24 -3.66
N GLU A 131 -23.52 -1.91 -3.73
CA GLU A 131 -24.66 -1.01 -3.64
C GLU A 131 -24.50 0.18 -4.60
N ALA A 132 -25.58 0.75 -5.14
CA ALA A 132 -25.49 1.84 -6.11
C ALA A 132 -25.01 3.18 -5.54
N LYS A 133 -25.15 3.41 -4.23
CA LYS A 133 -24.75 4.66 -3.56
C LYS A 133 -24.03 4.38 -2.24
N PRO A 134 -22.79 3.87 -2.26
CA PRO A 134 -22.10 3.44 -1.03
C PRO A 134 -21.91 4.53 0.03
N TRP A 135 -21.89 5.80 -0.39
CA TRP A 135 -21.79 6.96 0.50
C TRP A 135 -23.08 7.27 1.29
N MET A 136 -24.21 6.63 0.97
CA MET A 136 -25.49 6.77 1.66
C MET A 136 -25.80 5.62 2.63
N ARG A 137 -24.87 4.68 2.83
CA ARG A 137 -25.05 3.56 3.76
C ARG A 137 -25.32 4.07 5.17
N ASP A 138 -26.24 3.40 5.87
CA ASP A 138 -26.57 3.75 7.25
C ASP A 138 -25.34 3.56 8.14
N THR A 139 -24.87 4.64 8.74
CA THR A 139 -23.71 4.65 9.64
C THR A 139 -23.89 3.73 10.86
N LYS A 140 -25.13 3.41 11.25
CA LYS A 140 -25.45 2.48 12.35
C LYS A 140 -25.24 1.01 11.98
N SER A 141 -25.16 0.69 10.69
CA SER A 141 -24.89 -0.67 10.21
C SER A 141 -23.41 -1.08 10.37
N PHE A 142 -22.49 -0.12 10.51
CA PHE A 142 -21.08 -0.40 10.70
C PHE A 142 -20.79 -0.81 12.15
N LYS A 143 -20.03 -1.88 12.34
CA LYS A 143 -19.53 -2.32 13.65
C LYS A 143 -18.83 -1.19 14.42
N TYR A 144 -18.10 -0.33 13.71
CA TYR A 144 -17.41 0.82 14.27
C TYR A 144 -17.80 2.08 13.49
N THR A 145 -18.70 2.89 14.04
CA THR A 145 -19.15 4.14 13.42
C THR A 145 -18.01 5.16 13.25
N HIS A 146 -17.13 5.25 14.25
CA HIS A 146 -15.93 6.11 14.21
C HIS A 146 -14.66 5.25 14.10
N LEU A 147 -14.50 4.58 12.96
CA LEU A 147 -13.44 3.58 12.75
C LEU A 147 -12.03 4.10 13.09
N ILE A 148 -11.65 5.30 12.64
CA ILE A 148 -10.31 5.85 12.92
C ILE A 148 -10.08 6.07 14.41
N GLN A 149 -11.09 6.59 15.12
CA GLN A 149 -10.99 6.77 16.58
C GLN A 149 -10.81 5.41 17.27
N TRP A 150 -11.65 4.44 16.91
CA TRP A 150 -11.56 3.08 17.46
C TRP A 150 -10.19 2.44 17.19
N VAL A 151 -9.65 2.60 15.97
CA VAL A 151 -8.30 2.10 15.61
C VAL A 151 -7.21 2.76 16.44
N ARG A 152 -7.30 4.07 16.72
CA ARG A 152 -6.34 4.76 17.60
C ARG A 152 -6.36 4.21 19.02
N GLU A 153 -7.56 4.04 19.58
CA GLU A 153 -7.77 3.53 20.94
C GLU A 153 -7.31 2.06 21.07
N ASN A 154 -7.45 1.26 20.00
CA ASN A 154 -7.13 -0.17 20.00
C ASN A 154 -5.80 -0.48 19.27
N ARG A 155 -4.99 0.52 18.93
CA ARG A 155 -3.78 0.37 18.10
C ARG A 155 -2.82 -0.68 18.66
N GLY A 156 -2.61 -0.68 19.97
CA GLY A 156 -1.71 -1.63 20.64
C GLY A 156 -2.15 -3.08 20.42
N GLN A 157 -3.46 -3.35 20.52
CA GLN A 157 -4.01 -4.69 20.29
C GLN A 157 -3.88 -5.11 18.82
N LEU A 158 -4.15 -4.18 17.88
CA LEU A 158 -4.02 -4.44 16.44
C LEU A 158 -2.58 -4.76 16.05
N LEU A 159 -1.62 -3.99 16.56
CA LEU A 159 -0.19 -4.28 16.37
C LEU A 159 0.22 -5.60 17.02
N GLY A 160 -0.26 -5.87 18.24
CA GLY A 160 -0.02 -7.14 18.92
C GLY A 160 -0.49 -8.33 18.10
N ALA A 161 -1.68 -8.25 17.49
CA ALA A 161 -2.21 -9.29 16.62
C ALA A 161 -1.34 -9.49 15.35
N ILE A 162 -0.98 -8.41 14.66
CA ILE A 162 -0.13 -8.47 13.45
C ILE A 162 1.25 -9.08 13.77
N LEU A 163 1.89 -8.61 14.85
CA LEU A 163 3.20 -9.13 15.30
C LEU A 163 3.10 -10.58 15.76
N THR A 164 1.98 -10.98 16.37
CA THR A 164 1.74 -12.38 16.76
C THR A 164 1.65 -13.28 15.53
N MET A 165 0.93 -12.87 14.48
CA MET A 165 0.88 -13.63 13.22
C MET A 165 2.29 -13.80 12.61
N ALA A 166 3.06 -12.72 12.57
CA ALA A 166 4.43 -12.76 12.05
C ALA A 166 5.33 -13.66 12.90
N GLN A 167 5.26 -13.54 14.24
CA GLN A 167 6.09 -14.31 15.16
C GLN A 167 5.73 -15.80 15.13
N ALA A 168 4.44 -16.15 15.04
CA ALA A 168 4.00 -17.54 14.92
C ALA A 168 4.63 -18.20 13.69
N TRP A 169 4.61 -17.52 12.54
CA TRP A 169 5.27 -17.98 11.31
C TRP A 169 6.79 -18.12 11.46
N VAL A 170 7.45 -17.16 12.11
CA VAL A 170 8.90 -17.24 12.39
C VAL A 170 9.24 -18.44 13.27
N VAL A 171 8.48 -18.66 14.36
CA VAL A 171 8.68 -19.79 15.29
C VAL A 171 8.42 -21.12 14.60
N ALA A 172 7.49 -21.17 13.64
CA ALA A 172 7.25 -22.35 12.81
C ALA A 172 8.37 -22.64 11.78
N GLY A 173 9.48 -21.88 11.79
CA GLY A 173 10.61 -22.07 10.89
C GLY A 173 10.45 -21.38 9.53
N ARG A 174 9.59 -20.36 9.44
CA ARG A 174 9.33 -19.59 8.21
C ARG A 174 8.89 -20.46 7.02
N PRO A 175 7.88 -21.34 7.18
CA PRO A 175 7.45 -22.22 6.11
C PRO A 175 7.04 -21.41 4.86
N PRO A 176 7.49 -21.78 3.66
CA PRO A 176 7.13 -21.06 2.43
C PRO A 176 5.66 -21.27 2.08
N PRO A 177 5.01 -20.30 1.41
CA PRO A 177 3.66 -20.47 0.90
C PRO A 177 3.65 -21.54 -0.21
N LYS A 178 2.70 -22.49 -0.16
CA LYS A 178 2.65 -23.63 -1.10
C LYS A 178 2.21 -23.26 -2.53
N ARG A 179 1.43 -22.18 -2.69
CA ARG A 179 0.77 -21.79 -3.95
C ARG A 179 0.75 -20.27 -4.08
N LEU A 180 1.94 -19.69 -4.17
CA LEU A 180 2.09 -18.25 -4.38
C LEU A 180 2.45 -17.98 -5.85
N PRO A 181 1.72 -17.11 -6.56
CA PRO A 181 2.17 -16.58 -7.84
C PRO A 181 3.53 -15.88 -7.69
N THR A 182 4.34 -15.91 -8.75
CA THR A 182 5.62 -15.19 -8.76
C THR A 182 5.37 -13.72 -9.07
N LEU A 183 5.85 -12.83 -8.19
CA LEU A 183 5.85 -11.39 -8.42
C LEU A 183 7.30 -10.92 -8.63
N GLY A 184 7.70 -10.84 -9.90
CA GLY A 184 9.08 -10.59 -10.30
C GLY A 184 9.67 -9.30 -9.73
N GLY A 185 10.80 -9.39 -9.02
CA GLY A 185 11.45 -8.28 -8.32
C GLY A 185 10.90 -7.98 -6.91
N PHE A 186 9.86 -8.70 -6.47
CA PHE A 186 9.26 -8.59 -5.14
C PHE A 186 9.10 -9.96 -4.46
N GLU A 187 9.88 -10.95 -4.88
CA GLU A 187 9.75 -12.34 -4.44
C GLU A 187 9.96 -12.48 -2.93
N GLU A 188 10.92 -11.77 -2.36
CA GLU A 188 11.19 -11.80 -0.91
C GLU A 188 9.99 -11.27 -0.12
N TRP A 189 9.43 -10.15 -0.56
CA TRP A 189 8.22 -9.58 0.03
C TRP A 189 7.04 -10.53 -0.10
N ALA A 190 6.82 -11.08 -1.29
CA ALA A 190 5.68 -11.95 -1.58
C ALA A 190 5.78 -13.27 -0.79
N ASN A 191 6.97 -13.85 -0.68
CA ASN A 191 7.22 -15.05 0.13
C ASN A 191 7.05 -14.79 1.63
N THR A 192 7.52 -13.64 2.13
CA THR A 192 7.42 -13.31 3.56
C THR A 192 5.97 -13.05 3.94
N ILE A 193 5.28 -12.14 3.23
CA ILE A 193 3.87 -11.82 3.51
C ILE A 193 2.98 -13.02 3.24
N GLY A 194 3.18 -13.71 2.12
CA GLY A 194 2.43 -14.92 1.78
C GLY A 194 2.65 -16.06 2.76
N GLY A 195 3.87 -16.25 3.28
CA GLY A 195 4.17 -17.24 4.31
C GLY A 195 3.44 -16.95 5.62
N ILE A 196 3.49 -15.69 6.09
CA ILE A 196 2.79 -15.26 7.31
C ILE A 196 1.28 -15.47 7.17
N LEU A 197 0.69 -15.02 6.05
CA LEU A 197 -0.75 -15.14 5.80
C LEU A 197 -1.17 -16.61 5.66
N ALA A 198 -0.43 -17.42 4.91
CA ALA A 198 -0.73 -18.84 4.73
C ALA A 198 -0.65 -19.61 6.05
N HIS A 199 0.31 -19.29 6.92
CA HIS A 199 0.43 -19.88 8.25
C HIS A 199 -0.73 -19.48 9.17
N ALA A 200 -1.24 -18.25 9.03
CA ALA A 200 -2.47 -17.81 9.68
C ALA A 200 -3.76 -18.36 9.04
N GLY A 201 -3.65 -19.21 8.01
CA GLY A 201 -4.79 -19.85 7.34
C GLY A 201 -5.33 -19.11 6.11
N LEU A 202 -4.75 -17.96 5.75
CA LEU A 202 -5.13 -17.16 4.58
C LEU A 202 -4.33 -17.59 3.35
N LYS A 203 -4.95 -18.39 2.48
CA LYS A 203 -4.23 -19.09 1.39
C LYS A 203 -4.34 -18.43 0.01
N ASP A 204 -5.24 -17.47 -0.15
CA ASP A 204 -5.56 -16.86 -1.46
C ASP A 204 -4.80 -15.53 -1.71
N PHE A 205 -3.76 -15.26 -0.92
CA PHE A 205 -2.94 -14.06 -1.12
C PHE A 205 -2.32 -14.04 -2.52
N LEU A 206 -2.48 -12.91 -3.23
CA LEU A 206 -2.14 -12.72 -4.65
C LEU A 206 -2.91 -13.62 -5.64
N GLY A 207 -3.95 -14.34 -5.21
CA GLY A 207 -4.76 -15.19 -6.09
C GLY A 207 -5.54 -14.42 -7.17
N ASN A 208 -5.56 -13.09 -7.08
CA ASN A 208 -6.23 -12.17 -8.00
C ASN A 208 -5.23 -11.40 -8.89
N LEU A 209 -3.96 -11.82 -8.94
CA LEU A 209 -2.91 -11.13 -9.69
C LEU A 209 -3.20 -11.08 -11.19
N ASP A 210 -3.83 -12.11 -11.75
CA ASP A 210 -4.16 -12.16 -13.17
C ASP A 210 -5.13 -11.06 -13.62
N PHE A 211 -5.91 -10.44 -12.71
CA PHE A 211 -6.76 -9.29 -13.06
C PHE A 211 -5.99 -8.00 -13.36
N MET A 212 -4.67 -8.00 -13.14
CA MET A 212 -3.80 -6.85 -13.36
C MET A 212 -3.22 -6.80 -14.78
N TYR A 213 -3.40 -7.86 -15.57
CA TYR A 213 -2.88 -8.06 -16.92
C TYR A 213 -4.02 -8.13 -17.93
#